data_AF-V5TZY2-F1
#
_entry.id   AF-V5TZY2-F1
#
_cell.length_a   1.000
_cell.length_b   1.000
_cell.length_c   1.000
_cell.angle_alpha   90.00
_cell.angle_beta   90.00
_cell.angle_gamma   90.00
#
_symmetry.space_group_name_H-M   'P 1'
#
loop_
_entity.id
_entity.type
_entity.pdbx_description
1 polymer ?
#
loop_
_entity_poly.entity_id
_entity_poly.type
_entity_poly.pdbx_seq_one_letter_code
_entity_poly.pdbx_strand_id
1 'polypeptide(L)' 'MRRSHDALTAVTSLSVDKTSGETHLRHHITADGYYRGRKVITK' A
#
# COMPACT_ATOMS: atom_id res chain seq x y z
N MET A 1 -19.38 21.73 20.12
CA MET A 1 -19.26 20.37 19.54
C MET A 1 -17.91 19.81 19.91
N ARG A 2 -17.83 18.64 20.57
CA ARG A 2 -16.56 18.06 21.06
C ARG A 2 -15.91 17.07 20.07
N ARG A 3 -16.71 16.40 19.23
CA ARG A 3 -16.29 15.28 18.37
C ARG A 3 -16.43 15.55 16.87
N SER A 4 -16.41 16.82 16.46
CA SER A 4 -16.60 17.20 15.05
C SER A 4 -15.42 16.80 14.14
N HIS A 5 -14.28 16.41 14.70
CA HIS A 5 -13.05 16.07 13.96
C HIS A 5 -12.56 14.64 14.24
N ASP A 6 -13.39 13.78 14.83
CA ASP A 6 -13.02 12.40 15.17
C ASP A 6 -12.98 11.47 13.94
N ALA A 7 -13.41 11.94 12.77
CA ALA A 7 -13.49 11.13 11.57
C ALA A 7 -12.10 10.74 11.04
N LEU A 8 -11.92 9.46 10.75
CA LEU A 8 -10.73 8.94 10.10
C LEU A 8 -10.81 9.17 8.59
N THR A 9 -9.70 9.63 8.01
CA THR A 9 -9.57 9.78 6.56
C THR A 9 -9.12 8.45 5.94
N ALA A 10 -9.83 7.99 4.92
CA ALA A 10 -9.46 6.79 4.18
C ALA A 10 -8.13 6.97 3.44
N VAL A 11 -7.39 5.87 3.26
CA VAL A 11 -6.17 5.86 2.45
C VAL A 11 -6.52 6.05 0.98
N THR A 12 -5.93 7.06 0.35
CA THR A 12 -6.09 7.36 -1.07
C THR A 12 -4.93 6.87 -1.93
N SER A 13 -3.78 6.57 -1.32
CA SER A 13 -2.53 6.29 -2.03
C SER A 13 -2.22 4.80 -2.08
N LEU A 14 -2.98 4.09 -2.92
CA LEU A 14 -2.71 2.70 -3.29
C LEU A 14 -2.06 2.64 -4.67
N SER A 15 -1.24 1.63 -4.90
CA SER A 15 -0.56 1.37 -6.17
C SER A 15 -0.61 -0.12 -6.46
N VAL A 16 -0.55 -0.48 -7.73
CA VAL A 16 -0.50 -1.89 -8.17
C VAL A 16 0.91 -2.18 -8.64
N ASP A 17 1.51 -3.24 -8.13
CA ASP A 17 2.83 -3.67 -8.57
C ASP A 17 2.73 -4.25 -9.99
N LYS A 18 3.64 -3.82 -10.86
CA LYS A 18 3.59 -4.11 -12.30
C LYS A 18 3.81 -5.59 -12.66
N THR A 19 4.45 -6.36 -11.80
CA THR A 19 4.86 -7.74 -12.12
C THR A 19 3.99 -8.74 -11.37
N SER A 20 3.76 -8.52 -10.07
CA SER A 20 2.92 -9.38 -9.24
C SER A 20 1.43 -9.08 -9.40
N GLY A 21 1.05 -7.87 -9.84
CA GLY A 21 -0.35 -7.44 -9.92
C GLY A 21 -0.98 -7.14 -8.56
N GLU A 22 -0.20 -7.22 -7.47
CA GLU A 22 -0.68 -7.00 -6.12
C GLU A 22 -0.86 -5.51 -5.81
N THR A 23 -1.89 -5.19 -5.02
CA THR A 23 -2.07 -3.82 -4.52
C THR A 23 -1.22 -3.62 -3.27
N HIS A 24 -0.52 -2.49 -3.21
CA HIS A 24 0.32 -2.10 -2.09
C HIS A 24 0.16 -0.60 -1.78
N LEU A 25 0.53 -0.21 -0.57
CA LEU A 25 0.64 1.21 -0.23
C LEU A 25 1.72 1.85 -1.11
N ARG A 26 1.48 3.10 -1.54
CA ARG A 26 2.45 3.81 -2.37
C ARG A 26 3.80 3.88 -1.65
N HIS A 27 4.85 3.47 -2.36
CA HIS A 27 6.24 3.35 -1.88
C HIS A 27 6.53 2.23 -0.88
N HIS A 28 5.57 1.37 -0.56
CA HIS A 28 5.80 0.16 0.24
C HIS A 28 5.92 -1.07 -0.66
N ILE A 29 6.45 -2.16 -0.10
CA ILE A 29 6.48 -3.47 -0.73
C ILE A 29 5.09 -4.13 -0.71
N THR A 30 4.87 -5.10 -1.59
CA THR A 30 3.68 -5.95 -1.59
C THR A 30 3.79 -7.06 -0.54
N ALA A 31 2.69 -7.79 -0.30
CA ALA A 31 2.65 -8.89 0.67
C ALA A 31 3.62 -10.03 0.29
N ASP A 32 3.74 -10.32 -1.00
CA ASP A 32 4.68 -11.33 -1.52
C ASP A 32 6.12 -10.81 -1.67
N GLY A 33 6.40 -9.59 -1.19
CA GLY A 33 7.73 -9.01 -1.16
C GLY A 33 8.19 -8.41 -2.48
N TYR A 34 7.26 -8.01 -3.36
CA TYR A 34 7.58 -7.30 -4.59
C TYR A 34 7.58 -5.78 -4.40
N TYR A 35 8.45 -5.10 -5.12
CA TYR A 35 8.42 -3.65 -5.22
C TYR A 35 8.94 -3.20 -6.58
N ARG A 36 8.14 -2.41 -7.28
CA ARG A 36 8.48 -1.90 -8.62
C ARG A 36 8.85 -3.06 -9.57
N GLY A 37 8.15 -4.18 -9.44
CA GLY A 37 8.29 -5.40 -10.23
C GLY A 37 9.52 -6.25 -9.93
N ARG A 38 10.22 -6.01 -8.83
CA ARG A 38 11.34 -6.86 -8.38
C ARG A 38 10.98 -7.52 -7.06
N LYS A 39 11.28 -8.82 -6.93
CA LYS A 39 11.19 -9.53 -5.65
C LYS A 39 12.35 -9.07 -4.77
N VAL A 40 12.04 -8.31 -3.73
CA VAL A 40 13.03 -7.70 -2.84
C VAL A 40 13.22 -8.52 -1.57
N ILE A 41 12.17 -9.24 -1.15
CA ILE A 41 12.23 -10.16 -0.03
C ILE A 41 11.99 -11.57 -0.54
N THR A 42 12.98 -12.43 -0.36
CA THR A 42 12.86 -13.88 -0.55
C THR A 42 12.77 -14.52 0.83
N LYS A 43 11.61 -15.08 1.14
CA LYS A 43 11.41 -15.93 2.31
C LYS A 43 11.86 -17.36 2.01
#